data_AF-A0A2M7VL24-F1
#
_entry.id   AF-A0A2M7VL24-F1
#
_cell.length_a   1.000
_cell.length_b   1.000
_cell.length_c   1.000
_cell.angle_alpha   90.00
_cell.angle_beta   90.00
_cell.angle_gamma   90.00
#
_symmetry.space_group_name_H-M   'P 1'
#
loop_
_entity.id
_entity.type
_entity.pdbx_description
1 polymer ?
#
loop_
_entity_poly.entity_id
_entity_poly.type
_entity_poly.pdbx_seq_one_letter_code
_entity_poly.pdbx_strand_id
1 'polypeptide(L)'
;MSRAYQKGNSENKSKIGILGYGEVGQAIAKFYPPTRPGGGPKIKDLSRDDGLASVEILHVCLPWSNNFVKIVKKEIKKIKPKLVIVHSTVAPGTTKKIGGRIVHSPIRGMHPRLFKGIKTFVKYIGADNKKAGEMAKRHFEELGIKTKVFMPSITTEIGKLFDTSYYGLVIAWHGEMKKLCDKYGIDFEKAVTDFNQTYNEGYKKLGKPNVVRPVLYPPRDGIKGHCICENAEILQKYFSSQALDLILKHKPKKK
;
A
#
# COMPACT_ATOMS: atom_id res chain seq x y z
N MET A 1 33.69 -14.27 -22.21
CA MET A 1 33.06 -15.09 -21.15
C MET A 1 32.44 -14.16 -20.09
N SER A 2 31.13 -13.95 -20.13
CA SER A 2 30.38 -13.54 -18.93
C SER A 2 29.04 -14.26 -18.95
N ARG A 3 28.92 -15.27 -18.09
CA ARG A 3 27.69 -16.02 -17.83
C ARG A 3 26.69 -15.08 -17.15
N ALA A 4 25.93 -14.35 -17.97
CA ALA A 4 24.80 -13.57 -17.50
C ALA A 4 23.65 -14.51 -17.14
N TYR A 5 23.31 -14.56 -15.84
CA TYR A 5 21.96 -14.71 -15.31
C TYR A 5 21.00 -15.64 -16.08
N GLN A 6 21.30 -16.93 -16.07
CA GLN A 6 20.28 -17.98 -16.15
C GLN A 6 20.39 -18.85 -14.89
N LYS A 7 19.64 -18.49 -13.84
CA LYS A 7 19.37 -19.39 -12.72
C LYS A 7 17.94 -19.16 -12.22
N GLY A 8 17.07 -20.10 -12.57
CA GLY A 8 15.92 -20.49 -11.75
C GLY A 8 14.57 -19.91 -12.12
N ASN A 9 14.02 -20.24 -13.29
CA ASN A 9 12.58 -20.21 -13.49
C ASN A 9 11.96 -21.38 -12.70
N SER A 10 11.87 -21.28 -11.37
CA SER A 10 10.95 -22.16 -10.63
C SER A 10 9.55 -21.65 -10.93
N GLU A 11 8.90 -22.22 -11.95
CA GLU A 11 7.57 -21.79 -12.35
C GLU A 11 6.61 -22.02 -11.17
N ASN A 12 6.17 -20.94 -10.53
CA ASN A 12 5.29 -21.00 -9.36
C ASN A 12 3.97 -21.68 -9.73
N LYS A 13 3.79 -22.93 -9.29
CA LYS A 13 2.62 -23.77 -9.56
C LYS A 13 1.45 -23.54 -8.61
N SER A 14 1.61 -22.65 -7.63
CA SER A 14 0.63 -22.48 -6.55
C SER A 14 -0.73 -22.08 -7.11
N LYS A 15 -1.82 -22.65 -6.58
CA LYS A 15 -3.18 -22.19 -6.92
C LYS A 15 -3.48 -20.88 -6.19
N ILE A 16 -3.73 -19.82 -6.96
CA ILE A 16 -3.89 -18.47 -6.44
C ILE A 16 -5.38 -18.11 -6.34
N GLY A 17 -5.75 -17.48 -5.23
CA GLY A 17 -7.06 -16.86 -5.05
C GLY A 17 -6.93 -15.38 -4.75
N ILE A 18 -7.88 -14.59 -5.24
CA ILE A 18 -7.99 -13.15 -4.98
C ILE A 18 -9.38 -12.87 -4.41
N LEU A 19 -9.42 -12.34 -3.19
CA LEU A 19 -10.62 -11.88 -2.51
C LEU A 19 -10.71 -10.35 -2.58
N GLY A 20 -11.64 -9.84 -3.39
CA GLY A 20 -11.77 -8.43 -3.78
C GLY A 20 -11.08 -8.13 -5.11
N TYR A 21 -11.83 -7.66 -6.11
CA TYR A 21 -11.37 -7.46 -7.48
C TYR A 21 -11.51 -6.01 -7.99
N GLY A 22 -11.42 -5.06 -7.06
CA GLY A 22 -11.17 -3.66 -7.38
C GLY A 22 -9.75 -3.42 -7.93
N GLU A 23 -9.30 -2.16 -7.95
CA GLU A 23 -8.02 -1.77 -8.57
C GLU A 23 -6.81 -2.58 -8.06
N VAL A 24 -6.75 -2.84 -6.75
CA VAL A 24 -5.67 -3.65 -6.15
C VAL A 24 -5.74 -5.10 -6.61
N GLY A 25 -6.92 -5.72 -6.56
CA GLY A 25 -7.11 -7.12 -6.97
C GLY A 25 -6.78 -7.32 -8.44
N GLN A 26 -7.21 -6.41 -9.31
CA GLN A 26 -6.87 -6.41 -10.73
C GLN A 26 -5.36 -6.26 -10.96
N ALA A 27 -4.69 -5.37 -10.22
CA ALA A 27 -3.25 -5.21 -10.33
C ALA A 27 -2.48 -6.45 -9.88
N ILE A 28 -2.93 -7.14 -8.82
CA ILE A 28 -2.35 -8.40 -8.35
C ILE A 28 -2.59 -9.53 -9.37
N ALA A 29 -3.77 -9.61 -9.99
CA ALA A 29 -4.08 -10.64 -10.97
C ALA A 29 -3.16 -10.62 -12.20
N LYS A 30 -2.65 -9.45 -12.59
CA LYS A 30 -1.70 -9.30 -13.71
C LYS A 30 -0.37 -10.04 -13.50
N PHE A 31 -0.03 -10.41 -12.27
CA PHE A 31 1.15 -11.24 -12.00
C PHE A 31 0.92 -12.74 -12.26
N TYR A 32 -0.32 -13.15 -12.56
CA TYR A 32 -0.70 -14.55 -12.71
C TYR A 32 -1.42 -14.79 -14.06
N PRO A 33 -0.70 -14.77 -15.19
CA PRO A 33 -1.30 -15.01 -16.50
C PRO A 33 -1.90 -16.43 -16.56
N PRO A 34 -3.02 -16.65 -17.28
CA PRO A 34 -3.65 -17.97 -17.38
C PRO A 34 -2.73 -19.09 -17.88
N THR A 35 -1.71 -18.73 -18.67
CA THR A 35 -0.73 -19.63 -19.26
C THR A 35 0.31 -20.17 -18.27
N ARG A 36 0.39 -19.63 -17.04
CA ARG A 36 1.33 -20.13 -16.04
C ARG A 36 0.95 -21.53 -15.55
N PRO A 37 1.90 -22.34 -15.09
CA PRO A 37 1.60 -23.53 -14.29
C PRO A 37 0.76 -23.18 -13.06
N GLY A 38 -0.35 -23.90 -12.86
CA GLY A 38 -1.33 -23.59 -11.81
C GLY A 38 -2.44 -22.62 -12.24
N GLY A 39 -2.41 -22.12 -13.48
CA GLY A 39 -3.49 -21.35 -14.12
C GLY A 39 -3.68 -19.93 -13.59
N GLY A 40 -4.66 -19.21 -14.15
CA GLY A 40 -5.05 -17.89 -13.68
C GLY A 40 -5.59 -17.90 -12.24
N PRO A 41 -5.65 -16.74 -11.56
CA PRO A 41 -6.18 -16.67 -10.20
C PRO A 41 -7.68 -16.90 -10.21
N LYS A 42 -8.18 -17.64 -9.21
CA LYS A 42 -9.62 -17.67 -8.92
C LYS A 42 -10.02 -16.39 -8.20
N ILE A 43 -11.09 -15.75 -8.63
CA ILE A 43 -11.51 -14.44 -8.13
C ILE A 43 -12.84 -14.56 -7.40
N LYS A 44 -12.93 -13.90 -6.25
CA LYS A 44 -14.18 -13.69 -5.53
C LYS A 44 -14.33 -12.22 -5.14
N ASP A 45 -15.39 -11.60 -5.60
CA ASP A 45 -15.80 -10.22 -5.36
C ASP A 45 -17.33 -10.10 -5.39
N LEU A 46 -17.86 -8.90 -5.18
CA LEU A 46 -19.32 -8.67 -5.12
C LEU A 46 -20.08 -9.16 -6.37
N SER A 47 -19.51 -8.99 -7.56
CA SER A 47 -20.15 -9.34 -8.84
C SER A 47 -19.54 -10.55 -9.54
N ARG A 48 -18.60 -11.27 -8.90
CA ARG A 48 -17.91 -12.41 -9.49
C ARG A 48 -17.50 -13.40 -8.40
N ASP A 49 -17.86 -14.67 -8.55
CA ASP A 49 -17.38 -15.73 -7.65
C ASP A 49 -17.01 -16.98 -8.46
N ASP A 50 -15.71 -17.14 -8.72
CA ASP A 50 -15.16 -18.34 -9.39
C ASP A 50 -15.04 -19.54 -8.42
N GLY A 51 -15.43 -19.34 -7.15
CA GLY A 51 -15.12 -20.22 -6.03
C GLY A 51 -13.64 -20.15 -5.64
N LEU A 52 -13.35 -20.32 -4.35
CA LEU A 52 -11.97 -20.31 -3.83
C LEU A 52 -11.51 -21.67 -3.32
N ALA A 53 -12.21 -22.75 -3.68
CA ALA A 53 -11.83 -24.11 -3.31
C ALA A 53 -10.44 -24.48 -3.88
N SER A 54 -9.62 -25.14 -3.07
CA SER A 54 -8.24 -25.60 -3.36
C SER A 54 -7.19 -24.50 -3.60
N VAL A 55 -7.51 -23.24 -3.30
CA VAL A 55 -6.53 -22.14 -3.31
C VAL A 55 -5.48 -22.37 -2.22
N GLU A 56 -4.21 -22.26 -2.60
CA GLU A 56 -3.07 -22.41 -1.68
C GLU A 56 -2.60 -21.06 -1.13
N ILE A 57 -2.64 -20.01 -1.95
CA ILE A 57 -2.26 -18.65 -1.56
C ILE A 57 -3.45 -17.71 -1.83
N LEU A 58 -3.97 -17.11 -0.77
CA LEU A 58 -5.09 -16.18 -0.83
C LEU A 58 -4.58 -14.74 -0.69
N HIS A 59 -4.76 -13.94 -1.74
CA HIS A 59 -4.57 -12.50 -1.70
C HIS A 59 -5.87 -11.82 -1.25
N VAL A 60 -5.81 -11.02 -0.19
CA VAL A 60 -6.95 -10.25 0.31
C VAL A 60 -6.78 -8.79 -0.09
N CYS A 61 -7.70 -8.31 -0.93
CA CYS A 61 -7.71 -7.00 -1.57
C CYS A 61 -9.02 -6.24 -1.30
N LEU A 62 -9.74 -6.61 -0.23
CA LEU A 62 -11.00 -5.97 0.16
C LEU A 62 -10.75 -4.57 0.76
N PRO A 63 -11.66 -3.60 0.60
CA PRO A 63 -11.62 -2.37 1.38
C PRO A 63 -11.69 -2.65 2.88
N TRP A 64 -11.01 -1.82 3.68
CA TRP A 64 -11.07 -1.93 5.14
C TRP A 64 -12.46 -1.58 5.67
N SER A 65 -12.93 -2.34 6.66
CA SER A 65 -14.17 -2.08 7.37
C SER A 65 -14.12 -2.72 8.77
N ASN A 66 -15.06 -2.36 9.65
CA ASN A 66 -15.19 -2.98 10.96
C ASN A 66 -15.46 -4.50 10.87
N ASN A 67 -16.02 -4.97 9.77
CA ASN A 67 -16.29 -6.39 9.52
C ASN A 67 -15.14 -7.13 8.82
N PHE A 68 -14.05 -6.45 8.46
CA PHE A 68 -12.95 -7.01 7.67
C PHE A 68 -12.39 -8.31 8.28
N VAL A 69 -12.07 -8.29 9.57
CA VAL A 69 -11.53 -9.47 10.29
C VAL A 69 -12.52 -10.64 10.24
N LYS A 70 -13.81 -10.37 10.45
CA LYS A 70 -14.87 -11.39 10.40
C LYS A 70 -14.98 -12.03 9.02
N ILE A 71 -15.00 -11.20 7.97
CA ILE A 71 -15.09 -11.65 6.58
C ILE A 71 -13.88 -12.51 6.21
N VAL A 72 -12.67 -12.02 6.48
CA VAL A 72 -11.43 -12.73 6.14
C VAL A 72 -11.33 -14.06 6.90
N LYS A 73 -11.64 -14.10 8.21
CA LYS A 73 -11.67 -15.35 8.97
C LYS A 73 -12.66 -16.37 8.41
N LYS A 74 -13.85 -15.92 7.99
CA LYS A 74 -14.87 -16.78 7.39
C LYS A 74 -14.36 -17.44 6.11
N GLU A 75 -13.72 -16.67 5.23
CA GLU A 75 -13.15 -17.21 3.99
C GLU A 75 -11.95 -18.13 4.26
N ILE A 76 -11.06 -17.77 5.19
CA ILE A 76 -9.94 -18.64 5.61
C ILE A 76 -10.45 -20.00 6.12
N LYS A 77 -11.51 -20.03 6.94
CA LYS A 77 -12.09 -21.28 7.47
C LYS A 77 -12.61 -22.19 6.35
N LYS A 78 -13.21 -21.61 5.31
CA LYS A 78 -13.74 -22.33 4.15
C LYS A 78 -12.64 -22.83 3.23
N ILE A 79 -11.67 -21.97 2.93
CA ILE A 79 -10.63 -22.21 1.90
C ILE A 79 -9.48 -23.05 2.47
N LYS A 80 -9.14 -22.85 3.75
CA LYS A 80 -7.96 -23.42 4.43
C LYS A 80 -6.65 -23.20 3.63
N PRO A 81 -6.33 -21.96 3.21
CA PRO A 81 -5.14 -21.69 2.39
C PRO A 81 -3.86 -21.95 3.19
N LYS A 82 -2.77 -22.27 2.48
CA LYS A 82 -1.43 -22.43 3.08
C LYS A 82 -0.83 -21.09 3.51
N LEU A 83 -1.18 -20.00 2.81
CA LEU A 83 -0.75 -18.63 3.08
C LEU A 83 -1.85 -17.63 2.74
N VAL A 84 -2.03 -16.61 3.59
CA VAL A 84 -2.87 -15.43 3.31
C VAL A 84 -2.01 -14.18 3.28
N ILE A 85 -2.22 -13.33 2.27
CA ILE A 85 -1.50 -12.07 2.10
C ILE A 85 -2.51 -10.93 2.02
N VAL A 86 -2.49 -10.03 3.01
CA VAL A 86 -3.37 -8.86 3.04
C VAL A 86 -2.71 -7.67 2.35
N HIS A 87 -3.33 -7.17 1.29
CA HIS A 87 -2.86 -6.00 0.53
C HIS A 87 -3.55 -4.70 0.90
N SER A 88 -4.75 -4.81 1.48
CA SER A 88 -5.53 -3.71 2.00
C SER A 88 -4.75 -2.91 3.03
N THR A 89 -4.93 -1.59 3.06
CA THR A 89 -4.53 -0.82 4.25
C THR A 89 -5.48 -1.22 5.37
N VAL A 90 -4.96 -1.54 6.55
CA VAL A 90 -5.74 -2.03 7.69
C VAL A 90 -5.37 -1.30 8.96
N ALA A 91 -6.26 -1.35 9.96
CA ALA A 91 -5.97 -0.77 11.27
C ALA A 91 -4.87 -1.57 12.01
N PRO A 92 -4.12 -0.93 12.93
CA PRO A 92 -3.10 -1.62 13.71
C PRO A 92 -3.65 -2.84 14.49
N GLY A 93 -2.90 -3.94 14.45
CA GLY A 93 -3.21 -5.22 15.09
C GLY A 93 -4.16 -6.13 14.29
N THR A 94 -4.52 -5.78 13.05
CA THR A 94 -5.48 -6.55 12.24
C THR A 94 -5.00 -7.96 11.94
N THR A 95 -3.76 -8.09 11.47
CA THR A 95 -3.15 -9.35 11.06
C THR A 95 -3.07 -10.33 12.22
N LYS A 96 -2.60 -9.84 13.38
CA LYS A 96 -2.59 -10.60 14.64
C LYS A 96 -3.98 -11.06 15.06
N LYS A 97 -5.01 -10.20 14.94
CA LYS A 97 -6.41 -10.54 15.25
C LYS A 97 -6.98 -11.62 14.32
N ILE A 98 -6.57 -11.65 13.05
CA ILE A 98 -6.97 -12.71 12.10
C ILE A 98 -6.30 -14.03 12.48
N GLY A 99 -4.99 -14.01 12.70
CA GLY A 99 -4.21 -15.20 13.10
C GLY A 99 -3.99 -16.22 11.98
N GLY A 100 -3.17 -17.24 12.27
CA GLY A 100 -2.78 -18.28 11.32
C GLY A 100 -1.57 -17.93 10.47
N ARG A 101 -1.44 -18.53 9.28
CA ARG A 101 -0.37 -18.25 8.31
C ARG A 101 -0.72 -17.06 7.44
N ILE A 102 -0.71 -15.88 8.06
CA ILE A 102 -1.09 -14.61 7.44
C ILE A 102 0.02 -13.57 7.55
N VAL A 103 0.14 -12.73 6.53
CA VAL A 103 1.03 -11.57 6.50
C VAL A 103 0.28 -10.34 6.00
N HIS A 104 0.71 -9.16 6.44
CA HIS A 104 0.32 -7.89 5.86
C HIS A 104 1.39 -7.43 4.87
N SER A 105 0.97 -7.07 3.66
CA SER A 105 1.86 -6.60 2.61
C SER A 105 1.17 -5.49 1.81
N PRO A 106 1.11 -4.28 2.36
CA PRO A 106 0.30 -3.20 1.82
C PRO A 106 0.80 -2.78 0.43
N ILE A 107 -0.11 -2.24 -0.39
CA ILE A 107 0.27 -1.70 -1.69
C ILE A 107 0.94 -0.33 -1.53
N ARG A 108 2.05 -0.16 -2.24
CA ARG A 108 2.72 1.13 -2.49
C ARG A 108 2.72 1.38 -3.99
N GLY A 109 2.46 2.62 -4.39
CA GLY A 109 2.33 3.00 -5.79
C GLY A 109 1.26 4.06 -6.00
N MET A 110 1.20 4.57 -7.22
CA MET A 110 0.27 5.62 -7.63
C MET A 110 -0.82 5.02 -8.52
N HIS A 111 -2.08 5.34 -8.20
CA HIS A 111 -3.22 5.03 -9.06
C HIS A 111 -3.14 5.84 -10.37
N PRO A 112 -3.62 5.30 -11.50
CA PRO A 112 -4.20 3.97 -11.67
C PRO A 112 -3.16 2.87 -11.98
N ARG A 113 -1.86 3.21 -12.05
CA ARG A 113 -0.79 2.30 -12.50
C ARG A 113 -0.23 1.42 -11.37
N LEU A 114 -1.10 0.76 -10.62
CA LEU A 114 -0.71 -0.07 -9.47
C LEU A 114 0.19 -1.24 -9.83
N PHE A 115 -0.01 -1.90 -10.97
CA PHE A 115 0.85 -3.01 -11.41
C PHE A 115 2.31 -2.58 -11.55
N LYS A 116 2.56 -1.44 -12.21
CA LYS A 116 3.90 -0.86 -12.33
C LYS A 116 4.45 -0.50 -10.94
N GLY A 117 3.63 0.12 -10.09
CA GLY A 117 4.00 0.43 -8.71
C GLY A 117 4.46 -0.79 -7.91
N ILE A 118 3.69 -1.88 -7.93
CA ILE A 118 4.02 -3.13 -7.23
C ILE A 118 5.33 -3.73 -7.72
N LYS A 119 5.63 -3.63 -9.02
CA LYS A 119 6.90 -4.11 -9.60
C LYS A 119 8.09 -3.20 -9.25
N THR A 120 7.87 -1.91 -9.10
CA THR A 120 8.94 -0.92 -8.86
C THR A 120 9.32 -0.79 -7.39
N PHE A 121 8.35 -0.71 -6.48
CA PHE A 121 8.61 -0.48 -5.06
C PHE A 121 8.96 -1.77 -4.33
N VAL A 122 9.82 -1.67 -3.30
CA VAL A 122 10.03 -2.77 -2.36
C VAL A 122 8.71 -3.10 -1.68
N LYS A 123 8.34 -4.38 -1.75
CA LYS A 123 7.14 -4.93 -1.12
C LYS A 123 7.48 -5.37 0.30
N TYR A 124 7.07 -4.57 1.27
CA TYR A 124 7.19 -4.92 2.68
C TYR A 124 6.20 -6.03 3.05
N ILE A 125 6.63 -6.93 3.94
CA ILE A 125 5.86 -8.07 4.42
C ILE A 125 5.95 -8.08 5.94
N GLY A 126 4.88 -7.66 6.62
CA GLY A 126 4.74 -7.77 8.06
C GLY A 126 4.17 -9.14 8.43
N ALA A 127 4.85 -9.87 9.30
CA ALA A 127 4.40 -11.17 9.77
C ALA A 127 4.49 -11.28 11.30
N ASP A 128 3.60 -12.10 11.88
CA ASP A 128 3.74 -12.58 13.26
C ASP A 128 4.22 -14.04 13.30
N ASN A 129 4.17 -14.73 12.16
CA ASN A 129 4.68 -16.08 11.96
C ASN A 129 5.85 -16.05 10.97
N LYS A 130 7.06 -16.41 11.41
CA LYS A 130 8.29 -16.37 10.59
C LYS A 130 8.15 -17.19 9.30
N LYS A 131 7.58 -18.40 9.38
CA LYS A 131 7.36 -19.28 8.21
C LYS A 131 6.40 -18.63 7.20
N ALA A 132 5.33 -17.97 7.67
CA ALA A 132 4.43 -17.24 6.78
C ALA A 132 5.13 -16.06 6.09
N GLY A 133 5.97 -15.32 6.83
CA GLY A 133 6.82 -14.26 6.28
C GLY A 133 7.76 -14.75 5.17
N GLU A 134 8.46 -15.86 5.41
CA GLU A 134 9.36 -16.49 4.44
C GLU A 134 8.62 -17.04 3.21
N MET A 135 7.46 -17.68 3.40
CA MET A 135 6.62 -18.14 2.29
C MET A 135 6.16 -16.99 1.41
N ALA A 136 5.70 -15.88 2.01
CA ALA A 136 5.29 -14.69 1.27
C ALA A 136 6.46 -14.01 0.55
N LYS A 137 7.63 -13.96 1.21
CA LYS A 137 8.87 -13.43 0.63
C LYS A 137 9.23 -14.18 -0.64
N ARG A 138 9.37 -15.51 -0.54
CA ARG A 138 9.69 -16.39 -1.66
C ARG A 138 8.66 -16.26 -2.78
N HIS A 139 7.38 -16.28 -2.44
CA HIS A 139 6.28 -16.15 -3.40
C HIS A 139 6.37 -14.87 -4.23
N PHE A 140 6.64 -13.72 -3.60
CA PHE A 140 6.81 -12.46 -4.33
C PHE A 140 8.13 -12.36 -5.11
N GLU A 141 9.22 -12.91 -4.59
CA GLU A 141 10.51 -12.93 -5.28
C GLU A 141 10.48 -13.78 -6.55
N GLU A 142 9.76 -14.91 -6.54
CA GLU A 142 9.48 -15.73 -7.73
C GLU A 142 8.68 -14.96 -8.81
N LEU A 143 7.92 -13.94 -8.41
CA LEU A 143 7.22 -13.01 -9.33
C LEU A 143 8.10 -11.83 -9.77
N GLY A 144 9.39 -11.83 -9.41
CA GLY A 144 10.33 -10.75 -9.72
C GLY A 144 10.13 -9.48 -8.89
N ILE A 145 9.44 -9.56 -7.74
CA ILE A 145 9.18 -8.42 -6.86
C ILE A 145 10.23 -8.39 -5.75
N LYS A 146 10.85 -7.23 -5.54
CA LYS A 146 11.80 -7.01 -4.43
C LYS A 146 11.03 -6.96 -3.10
N THR A 147 11.48 -7.70 -2.10
CA THR A 147 10.77 -7.79 -0.81
C THR A 147 11.66 -7.46 0.39
N LYS A 148 11.01 -7.08 1.50
CA LYS A 148 11.62 -7.02 2.84
C LYS A 148 10.61 -7.52 3.87
N VAL A 149 11.04 -8.45 4.74
CA VAL A 149 10.19 -9.00 5.80
C VAL A 149 10.46 -8.25 7.10
N PHE A 150 9.39 -7.84 7.78
CA PHE A 150 9.41 -7.23 9.09
C PHE A 150 8.56 -8.02 10.08
N MET A 151 9.03 -8.06 11.32
CA MET A 151 8.32 -8.62 12.46
C MET A 151 8.20 -7.51 13.51
N PRO A 152 7.10 -7.40 14.26
CA PRO A 152 5.79 -8.06 14.07
C PRO A 152 5.00 -7.51 12.85
N SER A 153 3.84 -8.09 12.56
CA SER A 153 3.01 -7.71 11.40
C SER A 153 2.55 -6.25 11.44
N ILE A 154 2.24 -5.78 12.66
CA ILE A 154 1.81 -4.41 12.96
C ILE A 154 2.82 -3.35 12.48
N THR A 155 4.10 -3.69 12.33
CA THR A 155 5.12 -2.79 11.77
C THR A 155 4.73 -2.28 10.38
N THR A 156 4.21 -3.15 9.51
CA THR A 156 3.78 -2.74 8.17
C THR A 156 2.38 -2.14 8.13
N GLU A 157 1.52 -2.48 9.10
CA GLU A 157 0.18 -1.87 9.25
C GLU A 157 0.32 -0.39 9.60
N ILE A 158 1.09 -0.10 10.65
CA ILE A 158 1.42 1.28 11.06
C ILE A 158 2.25 1.97 9.97
N GLY A 159 3.26 1.29 9.43
CA GLY A 159 4.12 1.86 8.39
C GLY A 159 3.34 2.37 7.18
N LYS A 160 2.29 1.67 6.75
CA LYS A 160 1.42 2.14 5.66
C LYS A 160 0.62 3.38 6.04
N LEU A 161 0.05 3.42 7.24
CA LEU A 161 -0.71 4.57 7.73
C LEU A 161 0.20 5.82 7.83
N PHE A 162 1.40 5.66 8.37
CA PHE A 162 2.40 6.73 8.42
C PHE A 162 2.88 7.19 7.03
N ASP A 163 3.15 6.28 6.11
CA ASP A 163 3.55 6.60 4.72
C ASP A 163 2.54 7.56 4.06
N THR A 164 1.25 7.24 4.18
CA THR A 164 0.19 8.10 3.62
C THR A 164 -0.09 9.36 4.44
N SER A 165 0.05 9.30 5.77
CA SER A 165 -0.18 10.46 6.64
C SER A 165 0.93 11.50 6.49
N TYR A 166 2.19 11.08 6.33
CA TYR A 166 3.29 11.99 6.00
C TYR A 166 3.00 12.76 4.72
N TYR A 167 2.62 12.05 3.65
CA TYR A 167 2.28 12.71 2.40
C TYR A 167 1.08 13.66 2.54
N GLY A 168 0.03 13.24 3.25
CA GLY A 168 -1.13 14.06 3.54
C GLY A 168 -0.80 15.33 4.33
N LEU A 169 0.09 15.23 5.33
CA LEU A 169 0.52 16.37 6.13
C LEU A 169 1.22 17.42 5.27
N VAL A 170 2.13 16.97 4.39
CA VAL A 170 2.83 17.89 3.50
C VAL A 170 1.84 18.60 2.58
N ILE A 171 0.84 17.91 2.01
CA ILE A 171 -0.21 18.55 1.19
C ILE A 171 -1.01 19.56 2.03
N ALA A 172 -1.47 19.18 3.22
CA ALA A 172 -2.25 20.05 4.09
C ALA A 172 -1.47 21.32 4.45
N TRP A 173 -0.17 21.18 4.70
CA TRP A 173 0.72 22.29 4.98
C TRP A 173 0.90 23.24 3.79
N HIS A 174 0.96 22.72 2.55
CA HIS A 174 0.94 23.57 1.35
C HIS A 174 -0.36 24.39 1.27
N GLY A 175 -1.48 23.83 1.74
CA GLY A 175 -2.74 24.56 1.88
C GLY A 175 -2.67 25.73 2.87
N GLU A 176 -1.99 25.56 4.01
CA GLU A 176 -1.78 26.66 4.97
C GLU A 176 -0.81 27.73 4.43
N MET A 177 0.28 27.32 3.77
CA MET A 177 1.19 28.25 3.09
C MET A 177 0.45 29.11 2.05
N LYS A 178 -0.45 28.50 1.26
CA LYS A 178 -1.25 29.23 0.27
C LYS A 178 -2.13 30.30 0.89
N LYS A 179 -2.76 30.03 2.04
CA LYS A 179 -3.55 31.05 2.76
C LYS A 179 -2.69 32.24 3.17
N LEU A 180 -1.44 31.99 3.59
CA LEU A 180 -0.51 33.06 3.93
C LEU A 180 -0.10 33.85 2.69
N CYS A 181 0.25 33.18 1.60
CA CYS A 181 0.54 33.83 0.32
C CYS A 181 -0.62 34.73 -0.12
N ASP A 182 -1.87 34.23 -0.06
CA ASP A 182 -3.07 34.98 -0.43
C ASP A 182 -3.29 36.21 0.44
N LYS A 183 -3.08 36.07 1.76
CA LYS A 183 -3.19 37.19 2.70
C LYS A 183 -2.25 38.35 2.32
N TYR A 184 -1.08 38.06 1.76
CA TYR A 184 -0.07 39.05 1.40
C TYR A 184 0.01 39.35 -0.09
N GLY A 185 -0.87 38.76 -0.92
CA GLY A 185 -0.81 38.92 -2.38
C GLY A 185 0.46 38.36 -3.03
N ILE A 186 1.10 37.36 -2.40
CA ILE A 186 2.34 36.76 -2.87
C ILE A 186 2.04 35.56 -3.80
N ASP A 187 2.82 35.43 -4.87
CA ASP A 187 2.77 34.27 -5.76
C ASP A 187 3.32 33.02 -5.06
N PHE A 188 2.46 32.01 -4.88
CA PHE A 188 2.80 30.74 -4.26
C PHE A 188 3.91 29.99 -5.00
N GLU A 189 3.91 30.03 -6.34
CA GLU A 189 4.92 29.32 -7.12
C GLU A 189 6.31 29.90 -6.85
N LYS A 190 6.41 31.23 -6.75
CA LYS A 190 7.66 31.91 -6.41
C LYS A 190 8.08 31.69 -4.96
N ALA A 191 7.15 31.77 -4.01
CA ALA A 191 7.49 31.71 -2.58
C ALA A 191 7.71 30.28 -2.04
N VAL A 192 7.11 29.28 -2.66
CA VAL A 192 7.09 27.90 -2.14
C VAL A 192 7.66 26.92 -3.16
N THR A 193 7.12 26.89 -4.37
CA THR A 193 7.51 25.88 -5.37
C THR A 193 8.97 26.06 -5.79
N ASP A 194 9.35 27.26 -6.23
CA ASP A 194 10.69 27.58 -6.72
C ASP A 194 11.75 27.44 -5.60
N PHE A 195 11.44 27.93 -4.40
CA PHE A 195 12.31 27.76 -3.22
C PHE A 195 12.56 26.29 -2.90
N ASN A 196 11.54 25.43 -2.95
CA ASN A 196 11.72 24.00 -2.70
C ASN A 196 12.46 23.29 -3.85
N GLN A 197 12.24 23.69 -5.11
CA GLN A 197 12.93 23.13 -6.27
C GLN A 197 14.44 23.42 -6.20
N THR A 198 14.81 24.70 -6.09
CA THR A 198 16.20 25.14 -6.04
C THR A 198 16.92 24.64 -4.77
N TYR A 199 16.24 24.60 -3.63
CA TYR A 199 16.74 23.95 -2.41
C TYR A 199 17.07 22.48 -2.65
N ASN A 200 16.16 21.72 -3.26
CA ASN A 200 16.36 20.30 -3.54
C ASN A 200 17.50 20.05 -4.51
N GLU A 201 17.66 20.89 -5.53
CA GLU A 201 18.79 20.85 -6.46
C GLU A 201 20.11 21.09 -5.74
N GLY A 202 20.17 22.11 -4.88
CA GLY A 202 21.34 22.41 -4.05
C GLY A 202 21.73 21.23 -3.17
N TYR A 203 20.79 20.68 -2.39
CA TYR A 203 21.08 19.55 -1.50
C TYR A 203 21.45 18.26 -2.24
N LYS A 204 20.92 18.02 -3.44
CA LYS A 204 21.38 16.92 -4.30
C LYS A 204 22.83 17.12 -4.73
N LYS A 205 23.22 18.32 -5.16
CA LYS A 205 24.61 18.65 -5.54
C LYS A 205 25.58 18.53 -4.37
N LEU A 206 25.12 18.85 -3.16
CA LEU A 206 25.90 18.70 -1.92
C LEU A 206 25.95 17.25 -1.40
N GLY A 207 25.43 16.27 -2.14
CA GLY A 207 25.43 14.86 -1.72
C GLY A 207 24.54 14.57 -0.51
N LYS A 208 23.52 15.42 -0.26
CA LYS A 208 22.59 15.32 0.89
C LYS A 208 21.15 15.06 0.44
N PRO A 209 20.85 13.92 -0.21
CA PRO A 209 19.52 13.60 -0.71
C PRO A 209 18.49 13.34 0.40
N ASN A 210 18.93 13.13 1.65
CA ASN A 210 18.06 12.80 2.79
C ASN A 210 17.23 13.99 3.32
N VAL A 211 17.55 15.23 2.92
CA VAL A 211 16.81 16.43 3.35
C VAL A 211 16.01 17.07 2.21
N VAL A 212 15.91 16.41 1.06
CA VAL A 212 15.05 16.88 -0.02
C VAL A 212 13.59 16.84 0.42
N ARG A 213 12.84 17.83 -0.03
CA ARG A 213 11.45 18.08 0.36
C ARG A 213 10.53 17.73 -0.81
N PRO A 214 9.31 17.22 -0.56
CA PRO A 214 8.33 17.12 -1.63
C PRO A 214 8.02 18.50 -2.22
N VAL A 215 8.01 18.61 -3.55
CA VAL A 215 7.52 19.80 -4.27
C VAL A 215 6.08 19.52 -4.65
N LEU A 216 5.13 20.07 -3.88
CA LEU A 216 3.69 19.83 -4.03
C LEU A 216 2.95 21.16 -4.25
N TYR A 217 1.64 21.06 -4.45
CA TYR A 217 0.75 22.19 -4.69
C TYR A 217 -0.35 22.24 -3.63
N PRO A 218 -0.90 23.43 -3.33
CA PRO A 218 -1.98 23.56 -2.37
C PRO A 218 -3.24 22.82 -2.84
N PRO A 219 -3.91 22.07 -1.95
CA PRO A 219 -5.14 21.38 -2.30
C PRO A 219 -6.26 22.40 -2.55
N ARG A 220 -6.74 22.51 -3.80
CA ARG A 220 -7.82 23.45 -4.17
C ARG A 220 -9.17 23.06 -3.54
N ASP A 221 -9.57 21.80 -3.70
CA ASP A 221 -10.85 21.26 -3.22
C ASP A 221 -10.65 20.26 -2.06
N GLY A 222 -9.59 20.45 -1.27
CA GLY A 222 -9.13 19.48 -0.28
C GLY A 222 -8.25 18.37 -0.85
N ILE A 223 -7.80 17.48 0.04
CA ILE A 223 -6.91 16.37 -0.29
C ILE A 223 -7.70 15.31 -1.06
N LYS A 224 -7.49 15.25 -2.37
CA LYS A 224 -8.14 14.29 -3.27
C LYS A 224 -7.52 12.89 -3.15
N GLY A 225 -8.27 11.90 -3.62
CA GLY A 225 -7.89 10.49 -3.60
C GLY A 225 -8.39 9.75 -2.35
N HIS A 226 -8.68 8.47 -2.51
CA HIS A 226 -9.38 7.68 -1.50
C HIS A 226 -8.52 7.36 -0.26
N CYS A 227 -7.20 7.29 -0.39
CA CYS A 227 -6.38 6.70 0.68
C CYS A 227 -5.95 7.67 1.79
N ILE A 228 -5.74 8.95 1.51
CA ILE A 228 -5.00 9.82 2.46
C ILE A 228 -5.84 10.14 3.70
N CYS A 229 -6.99 10.78 3.51
CA CYS A 229 -7.86 11.16 4.63
C CYS A 229 -8.43 9.93 5.34
N GLU A 230 -8.86 8.90 4.61
CA GLU A 230 -9.39 7.66 5.21
C GLU A 230 -8.34 6.96 6.09
N ASN A 231 -7.07 6.90 5.65
CA ASN A 231 -6.00 6.33 6.46
C ASN A 231 -5.68 7.20 7.68
N ALA A 232 -5.74 8.53 7.56
CA ALA A 232 -5.58 9.43 8.70
C ALA A 232 -6.70 9.21 9.73
N GLU A 233 -7.95 8.99 9.30
CA GLU A 233 -9.07 8.65 10.20
C GLU A 233 -8.90 7.29 10.88
N ILE A 234 -8.35 6.30 10.17
CA ILE A 234 -7.99 5.01 10.79
C ILE A 234 -6.93 5.26 11.87
N LEU A 235 -5.86 6.00 11.56
CA LEU A 235 -4.74 6.23 12.46
C LEU A 235 -5.13 7.06 13.69
N GLN A 236 -5.99 8.07 13.54
CA GLN A 236 -6.42 8.96 14.62
C GLN A 236 -7.12 8.19 15.77
N LYS A 237 -7.74 7.04 15.47
CA LYS A 237 -8.34 6.16 16.49
C LYS A 237 -7.34 5.46 17.40
N TYR A 238 -6.07 5.43 17.02
CA TYR A 238 -4.98 4.75 17.73
C TYR A 238 -3.90 5.73 18.20
N PHE A 239 -3.90 6.95 17.69
CA PHE A 239 -2.87 7.95 17.94
C PHE A 239 -3.43 9.36 17.77
N SER A 240 -3.42 10.16 18.84
CA SER A 240 -3.84 11.57 18.78
C SER A 240 -2.67 12.45 18.36
N SER A 241 -2.89 13.33 17.38
CA SER A 241 -1.86 14.25 16.90
C SER A 241 -2.45 15.42 16.11
N GLN A 242 -1.97 16.63 16.42
CA GLN A 242 -2.29 17.85 15.68
C GLN A 242 -1.96 17.74 14.18
N ALA A 243 -0.98 16.91 13.81
CA ALA A 243 -0.66 16.66 12.41
C ALA A 243 -1.81 15.95 11.68
N LEU A 244 -2.46 14.98 12.33
CA LEU A 244 -3.61 14.28 11.76
C LEU A 244 -4.83 15.20 11.70
N ASP A 245 -5.03 16.05 12.71
CA ASP A 245 -6.11 17.03 12.72
C ASP A 245 -5.98 18.01 11.55
N LEU A 246 -4.76 18.47 11.25
CA LEU A 246 -4.49 19.32 10.09
C LEU A 246 -4.81 18.61 8.77
N ILE A 247 -4.45 17.33 8.60
CA ILE A 247 -4.81 16.56 7.41
C ILE A 247 -6.33 16.50 7.24
N LEU A 248 -7.06 16.21 8.32
CA LEU A 248 -8.51 16.03 8.28
C LEU A 248 -9.25 17.36 8.09
N LYS A 249 -8.70 18.49 8.54
CA LYS A 249 -9.22 19.83 8.22
C LYS A 249 -9.25 20.11 6.71
N HIS A 250 -8.35 19.50 5.95
CA HIS A 250 -8.28 19.59 4.49
C HIS A 250 -8.99 18.42 3.77
N LYS A 251 -9.79 17.62 4.48
CA LYS A 251 -10.64 16.60 3.85
C LYS A 251 -11.67 17.26 2.93
N PRO A 252 -11.87 16.79 1.68
CA PRO A 252 -12.89 17.33 0.79
C PRO A 252 -14.27 17.29 1.44
N LYS A 253 -15.03 18.39 1.33
CA LYS A 253 -16.44 18.40 1.72
C LYS A 253 -17.20 17.42 0.82
N LYS A 254 -18.05 16.58 1.40
CA LYS A 254 -18.96 15.73 0.60
C LYS A 254 -19.82 16.66 -0.25
N LYS A 255 -19.80 16.46 -1.57
CA LYS A 255 -20.81 17.03 -2.47
C LYS A 255 -22.11 16.29 -2.27
#